data_AF-A0A954RMG6-F1
#
_entry.id   AF-A0A954RMG6-F1
#
_cell.length_a   1.000
_cell.length_b   1.000
_cell.length_c   1.000
_cell.angle_alpha   90.00
_cell.angle_beta   90.00
_cell.angle_gamma   90.00
#
_symmetry.space_group_name_H-M   'P 1'
#
loop_
_entity.id
_entity.type
_entity.pdbx_description
1 polymer ?
#
loop_
_entity_poly.entity_id
_entity_poly.type
_entity_poly.pdbx_seq_one_letter_code
_entity_poly.pdbx_strand_id
1 'polypeptide(L)'
;MHAISSDFVECIASLSSRLLTLSCCVAAFAAAALGTSDLLAQPKGFNYDEAKVPKFDLPDPLQANDGSRVAKADQWPSRRAELLKLFEQHVYGRSPGRPEKMSFRVVSTKDDALDGSAVRQEIDILLAGDPSGPQMRMLLYRPARAGKHPAFLGLNFSGNH
;
A
#
# COMPACT_ATOMS: atom_id res chain seq x y z
N MET A 1 7.62 2.81 85.26
CA MET A 1 7.48 1.52 84.53
C MET A 1 6.03 1.44 84.06
N HIS A 2 5.86 1.05 82.79
CA HIS A 2 4.59 0.94 82.03
C HIS A 2 3.90 2.25 81.63
N ALA A 3 4.00 2.57 80.33
CA ALA A 3 2.86 2.91 79.45
C ALA A 3 3.29 3.86 78.33
N ILE A 4 3.72 3.31 77.19
CA ILE A 4 3.15 3.56 75.85
C ILE A 4 3.29 2.22 75.14
N SER A 5 2.18 1.54 74.85
CA SER A 5 2.20 0.20 74.23
C SER A 5 2.67 0.28 72.78
N SER A 6 3.40 -0.75 72.36
CA SER A 6 3.87 -0.99 70.98
C SER A 6 2.75 -0.81 69.94
N ASP A 7 1.50 -1.09 70.33
CA ASP A 7 0.31 -1.04 69.50
C ASP A 7 0.02 0.36 68.94
N PHE A 8 0.37 1.43 69.67
CA PHE A 8 0.10 2.80 69.21
C PHE A 8 1.09 3.24 68.11
N VAL A 9 2.34 2.77 68.19
CA VAL A 9 3.37 3.06 67.19
C VAL A 9 3.14 2.24 65.91
N GLU A 10 2.72 0.98 66.03
CA GLU A 10 2.36 0.14 64.89
C GLU A 10 1.11 0.63 64.15
N CYS A 11 0.12 1.17 64.87
CA CYS A 11 -1.09 1.74 64.27
C CYS A 11 -0.78 2.97 63.39
N ILE A 12 0.09 3.86 63.86
CA ILE A 12 0.51 5.06 63.09
C ILE A 12 1.37 4.68 61.87
N ALA A 13 2.25 3.68 61.99
CA ALA A 13 3.07 3.19 60.89
C ALA A 13 2.25 2.45 59.81
N SER A 14 1.21 1.71 60.20
CA SER A 14 0.27 1.06 59.28
C SER A 14 -0.60 2.06 58.52
N LEU A 15 -1.04 3.14 59.19
CA LEU A 15 -1.86 4.17 58.57
C LEU A 15 -1.07 5.02 57.55
N SER A 16 0.19 5.36 57.85
CA SER A 16 1.06 6.10 56.92
C SER A 16 1.47 5.27 55.69
N SER A 17 1.71 3.97 55.88
CA SER A 17 2.03 3.03 54.78
C SER A 17 0.86 2.84 53.82
N ARG A 18 -0.37 2.73 54.35
CA ARG A 18 -1.61 2.60 53.54
C ARG A 18 -1.97 3.89 52.79
N LEU A 19 -1.71 5.06 53.40
CA LEU A 19 -1.90 6.36 52.73
C LEU A 19 -0.85 6.61 51.63
N LEU A 20 0.41 6.18 51.81
CA LEU A 20 1.44 6.26 50.78
C LEU A 20 1.17 5.30 49.60
N THR A 21 0.72 4.08 49.86
CA THR A 21 0.43 3.11 48.79
C THR A 21 -0.79 3.50 47.96
N LEU A 22 -1.82 4.09 48.58
CA LEU A 22 -2.98 4.61 47.84
C LEU A 22 -2.61 5.81 46.95
N SER A 23 -1.72 6.70 47.42
CA SER A 23 -1.22 7.85 46.67
C SER A 23 -0.37 7.42 45.44
N CYS A 24 0.49 6.41 45.59
CA CYS A 24 1.27 5.86 44.48
C CYS A 24 0.40 5.17 43.41
N CYS A 25 -0.68 4.47 43.80
CA CYS A 25 -1.55 3.80 42.84
C CYS A 25 -2.41 4.78 42.02
N VAL A 26 -2.86 5.90 42.61
CA VAL A 26 -3.61 6.94 41.87
C VAL A 26 -2.70 7.68 40.89
N ALA A 27 -1.45 7.96 41.27
CA ALA A 27 -0.47 8.58 40.38
C ALA A 27 -0.08 7.65 39.20
N ALA A 28 0.06 6.35 39.45
CA ALA A 28 0.38 5.36 38.41
C ALA A 28 -0.77 5.15 37.41
N PHE A 29 -2.04 5.25 37.85
CA PHE A 29 -3.19 5.11 36.97
C PHE A 29 -3.49 6.40 36.17
N ALA A 30 -3.21 7.58 36.73
CA ALA A 30 -3.35 8.85 36.01
C ALA A 30 -2.31 9.01 34.87
N ALA A 31 -1.12 8.41 35.00
CA ALA A 31 -0.11 8.41 33.94
C ALA A 31 -0.47 7.50 32.75
N ALA A 32 -1.38 6.54 32.93
CA ALA A 32 -1.82 5.63 31.86
C ALA A 32 -2.95 6.22 30.98
N ALA A 33 -3.52 7.37 31.35
CA ALA A 33 -4.69 7.95 30.66
C ALA A 33 -4.37 9.13 29.71
N LEU A 34 -3.10 9.47 29.50
CA LEU A 34 -2.68 10.54 28.56
C LEU A 34 -1.57 10.06 27.62
N GLY A 35 -1.73 8.85 27.09
CA GLY A 35 -1.02 8.42 25.88
C GLY A 35 -1.86 8.70 24.65
N THR A 36 -2.19 9.96 24.37
CA THR A 36 -2.67 10.31 23.02
C THR A 36 -1.55 9.92 22.06
N SER A 37 -1.82 8.89 21.28
CA SER A 37 -0.99 8.52 20.15
C SER A 37 -1.10 9.65 19.14
N ASP A 38 -0.32 10.72 19.33
CA ASP A 38 -0.09 11.67 18.25
C ASP A 38 0.53 10.86 17.12
N LEU A 39 -0.27 10.64 16.08
CA LEU A 39 0.13 10.16 14.76
C LEU A 39 1.13 11.17 14.16
N LEU A 40 2.34 11.23 14.71
CA LEU A 40 3.44 12.07 14.22
C LEU A 40 4.03 11.57 12.89
N ALA A 41 3.38 10.60 12.25
CA ALA A 41 3.80 10.05 10.96
C ALA A 41 3.29 10.85 9.76
N GLN A 42 2.30 11.74 9.93
CA GLN A 42 1.82 12.58 8.83
C GLN A 42 2.72 13.82 8.73
N PRO A 43 3.36 14.08 7.57
CA PRO A 43 4.13 15.30 7.42
C PRO A 43 3.19 16.52 7.56
N LYS A 44 3.68 17.61 8.16
CA LYS A 44 2.85 18.79 8.41
C LYS A 44 2.55 19.53 7.09
N GLY A 45 1.33 20.01 6.91
CA GLY A 45 0.93 20.87 5.78
C GLY A 45 0.06 20.21 4.71
N PHE A 46 -0.31 18.93 4.86
CA PHE A 46 -1.31 18.31 3.99
C PHE A 46 -2.72 18.74 4.36
N ASN A 47 -3.56 18.95 3.35
CA ASN A 47 -4.97 19.25 3.54
C ASN A 47 -5.81 17.96 3.55
N TYR A 48 -6.48 17.69 4.66
CA TYR A 48 -7.49 16.61 4.79
C TYR A 48 -8.92 17.15 4.96
N ASP A 49 -9.07 18.48 4.96
CA ASP A 49 -10.35 19.16 5.14
C ASP A 49 -10.88 19.59 3.77
N GLU A 50 -12.01 18.99 3.37
CA GLU A 50 -12.67 19.28 2.09
C GLU A 50 -12.99 20.77 1.94
N ALA A 51 -13.31 21.48 3.04
CA ALA A 51 -13.62 22.90 3.00
C ALA A 51 -12.40 23.77 2.63
N LYS A 52 -11.19 23.23 2.71
CA LYS A 52 -9.93 23.92 2.36
C LYS A 52 -9.43 23.56 0.96
N VAL A 53 -10.15 22.73 0.20
CA VAL A 53 -9.80 22.42 -1.18
C VAL A 53 -9.99 23.71 -2.01
N PRO A 54 -8.95 24.22 -2.70
CA PRO A 54 -9.08 25.41 -3.53
C PRO A 54 -9.98 25.10 -4.73
N LYS A 55 -10.62 26.12 -5.29
CA LYS A 55 -11.29 25.98 -6.58
C LYS A 55 -10.24 25.83 -7.67
N PHE A 56 -10.46 24.90 -8.60
CA PHE A 56 -9.62 24.68 -9.78
C PHE A 56 -10.48 24.27 -10.97
N ASP A 57 -9.99 24.55 -12.17
CA ASP A 57 -10.59 24.12 -13.42
C ASP A 57 -9.83 22.92 -13.97
N LEU A 58 -10.57 21.91 -14.44
CA LEU A 58 -9.98 20.74 -15.08
C LEU A 58 -9.95 20.93 -16.61
N PRO A 59 -8.84 20.58 -17.28
CA PRO A 59 -8.81 20.53 -18.74
C PRO A 59 -9.89 19.60 -19.29
N ASP A 60 -10.63 20.03 -20.31
CA ASP A 60 -11.65 19.20 -20.95
C ASP A 60 -10.98 18.08 -21.77
N PRO A 61 -11.17 16.79 -21.43
CA PRO A 61 -10.60 15.69 -22.21
C PRO A 61 -11.16 15.63 -23.63
N LEU A 62 -12.34 16.20 -23.88
CA LEU A 62 -13.01 16.27 -25.18
C LEU A 62 -12.70 17.55 -25.96
N GLN A 63 -11.77 18.38 -25.48
CA GLN A 63 -11.20 19.47 -26.27
C GLN A 63 -9.77 19.10 -26.68
N ALA A 64 -9.49 19.14 -27.98
CA ALA A 64 -8.15 18.91 -28.51
C ALA A 64 -7.26 20.14 -28.30
N ASN A 65 -5.95 19.96 -28.47
CA ASN A 65 -4.98 21.03 -28.21
C ASN A 65 -5.11 22.21 -29.19
N ASP A 66 -5.72 21.99 -30.36
CA ASP A 66 -6.05 23.03 -31.34
C ASP A 66 -7.36 23.77 -31.01
N GLY A 67 -8.02 23.43 -29.89
CA GLY A 67 -9.29 24.00 -29.45
C GLY A 67 -10.53 23.32 -30.03
N SER A 68 -10.38 22.39 -30.98
CA SER A 68 -11.50 21.67 -31.58
C SER A 68 -12.16 20.71 -30.57
N ARG A 69 -13.49 20.51 -30.72
CA ARG A 69 -14.27 19.62 -29.84
C ARG A 69 -14.36 18.22 -30.43
N VAL A 70 -14.03 17.23 -29.62
CA VAL A 70 -14.25 15.80 -29.89
C VAL A 70 -15.72 15.47 -29.61
N ALA A 71 -16.52 15.39 -30.67
CA ALA A 71 -17.96 15.17 -30.59
C ALA A 71 -18.36 13.72 -30.91
N LYS A 72 -17.47 12.94 -31.54
CA LYS A 72 -17.75 11.58 -32.00
C LYS A 72 -16.62 10.61 -31.63
N ALA A 73 -16.98 9.34 -31.50
CA ALA A 73 -16.04 8.30 -31.09
C ALA A 73 -14.89 8.06 -32.09
N ASP A 74 -15.10 8.31 -33.38
CA ASP A 74 -14.10 8.20 -34.44
C ASP A 74 -12.99 9.27 -34.35
N GLN A 75 -13.26 10.40 -33.70
CA GLN A 75 -12.30 11.47 -33.44
C GLN A 75 -11.41 11.18 -32.21
N TRP A 76 -11.88 10.34 -31.29
CA TRP A 76 -11.19 10.02 -30.04
C TRP A 76 -9.79 9.42 -30.22
N PRO A 77 -9.50 8.52 -31.18
CA PRO A 77 -8.15 8.01 -31.38
C PRO A 77 -7.10 9.11 -31.59
N SER A 78 -7.43 10.18 -32.32
CA SER A 78 -6.54 11.33 -32.52
C SER A 78 -6.29 12.06 -31.20
N ARG A 79 -7.38 12.39 -30.46
CA ARG A 79 -7.27 13.04 -29.15
C ARG A 79 -6.51 12.19 -28.13
N ARG A 80 -6.75 10.89 -28.11
CA ARG A 80 -6.05 9.93 -27.24
C ARG A 80 -4.54 9.93 -27.52
N ALA A 81 -4.13 10.03 -28.78
CA ALA A 81 -2.71 10.12 -29.14
C ALA A 81 -2.07 11.41 -28.60
N GLU A 82 -2.78 12.55 -28.64
CA GLU A 82 -2.31 13.80 -28.04
C GLU A 82 -2.16 13.67 -26.51
N LEU A 83 -3.18 13.13 -25.84
CA LEU A 83 -3.16 12.94 -24.39
C LEU A 83 -2.00 12.05 -23.96
N LEU A 84 -1.76 10.95 -24.67
CA LEU A 84 -0.62 10.07 -24.39
C LEU A 84 0.72 10.83 -24.48
N LYS A 85 0.91 11.67 -25.51
CA LYS A 85 2.13 12.50 -25.64
C LYS A 85 2.27 13.48 -24.47
N LEU A 86 1.19 14.09 -24.01
CA LEU A 86 1.22 15.00 -22.85
C LEU A 86 1.64 14.26 -21.58
N PHE A 87 1.09 13.07 -21.32
CA PHE A 87 1.48 12.24 -20.18
C PHE A 87 2.93 11.72 -20.29
N GLU A 88 3.38 11.34 -21.49
CA GLU A 88 4.78 10.97 -21.74
C GLU A 88 5.75 12.12 -21.46
N GLN A 89 5.41 13.35 -21.86
CA GLN A 89 6.29 14.50 -21.73
C GLN A 89 6.33 15.10 -20.32
N HIS A 90 5.19 15.10 -19.62
CA HIS A 90 5.05 15.87 -18.39
C HIS A 90 4.84 15.05 -17.11
N VAL A 91 4.51 13.75 -17.22
CA VAL A 91 4.13 12.94 -16.05
C VAL A 91 4.98 11.69 -15.89
N TYR A 92 4.94 10.77 -16.87
CA TYR A 92 5.50 9.42 -16.71
C TYR A 92 6.83 9.20 -17.45
N GLY A 93 7.19 10.10 -18.37
CA GLY A 93 8.32 9.88 -19.27
C GLY A 93 7.97 9.00 -20.48
N ARG A 94 8.91 8.89 -21.41
CA ARG A 94 8.75 8.10 -22.64
C ARG A 94 9.00 6.62 -22.36
N SER A 95 8.00 5.77 -22.59
CA SER A 95 8.17 4.33 -22.49
C SER A 95 9.01 3.80 -23.67
N PRO A 96 10.02 2.94 -23.44
CA PRO A 96 10.70 2.26 -24.53
C PRO A 96 9.73 1.28 -25.23
N GLY A 97 9.98 1.02 -26.51
CA GLY A 97 9.26 -0.05 -27.21
C GLY A 97 9.55 -1.43 -26.61
N ARG A 98 8.83 -2.45 -27.08
CA ARG A 98 9.10 -3.84 -26.70
C ARG A 98 10.57 -4.19 -27.04
N PRO A 99 11.37 -4.66 -26.07
CA PRO A 99 12.74 -5.10 -26.34
C PRO A 99 12.78 -6.21 -27.41
N GLU A 100 13.63 -6.05 -28.42
CA GLU A 100 13.71 -6.95 -29.57
C GLU A 100 14.07 -8.39 -29.16
N LYS A 101 14.94 -8.52 -28.17
CA LYS A 101 15.45 -9.81 -27.68
C LYS A 101 14.60 -10.42 -26.56
N MET A 102 13.45 -9.81 -26.23
CA MET A 102 12.60 -10.30 -25.14
C MET A 102 12.17 -11.76 -25.39
N SER A 103 12.47 -12.65 -24.44
CA SER A 103 12.13 -14.06 -24.50
C SER A 103 11.48 -14.55 -23.21
N PHE A 104 10.81 -15.71 -23.28
CA PHE A 104 10.03 -16.27 -22.18
C PHE A 104 10.46 -17.71 -21.92
N ARG A 105 10.59 -18.07 -20.64
CA ARG A 105 10.97 -19.43 -20.22
C ARG A 105 10.07 -19.89 -19.08
N VAL A 106 9.31 -20.96 -19.30
CA VAL A 106 8.62 -21.66 -18.20
C VAL A 106 9.68 -22.34 -17.34
N VAL A 107 9.74 -22.00 -16.06
CA VAL A 107 10.72 -22.56 -15.12
C VAL A 107 10.10 -23.48 -14.08
N SER A 108 8.80 -23.37 -13.85
CA SER A 108 8.06 -24.27 -12.98
C SER A 108 6.67 -24.49 -13.54
N THR A 109 6.15 -25.72 -13.42
CA THR A 109 4.75 -26.05 -13.64
C THR A 109 4.31 -27.00 -12.53
N LYS A 110 3.15 -26.72 -11.93
CA LYS A 110 2.46 -27.58 -10.96
C LYS A 110 1.03 -27.77 -11.44
N ASP A 111 0.69 -28.97 -11.88
CA ASP A 111 -0.59 -29.28 -12.52
C ASP A 111 -1.77 -29.43 -11.54
N ASP A 112 -1.48 -29.60 -10.25
CA ASP A 112 -2.44 -29.86 -9.18
C ASP A 112 -2.47 -28.74 -8.11
N ALA A 113 -2.16 -27.51 -8.50
CA ALA A 113 -2.18 -26.38 -7.58
C ALA A 113 -3.61 -26.08 -7.09
N LEU A 114 -3.72 -25.52 -5.89
CA LEU A 114 -5.01 -25.19 -5.25
C LEU A 114 -5.95 -26.41 -5.24
N ASP A 115 -5.47 -27.53 -4.67
CA ASP A 115 -6.21 -28.79 -4.55
C ASP A 115 -6.73 -29.33 -5.90
N GLY A 116 -5.92 -29.21 -6.96
CA GLY A 116 -6.26 -29.68 -8.30
C GLY A 116 -7.18 -28.75 -9.10
N SER A 117 -7.58 -27.60 -8.56
CA SER A 117 -8.44 -26.65 -9.27
C SER A 117 -7.69 -25.80 -10.30
N ALA A 118 -6.36 -25.70 -10.18
CA ALA A 118 -5.52 -24.86 -11.02
C ALA A 118 -4.20 -25.51 -11.43
N VAL A 119 -3.69 -25.09 -12.59
CA VAL A 119 -2.30 -25.28 -12.98
C VAL A 119 -1.54 -24.00 -12.65
N ARG A 120 -0.47 -24.11 -11.87
CA ARG A 120 0.45 -23.01 -11.55
C ARG A 120 1.67 -23.07 -12.46
N GLN A 121 2.03 -21.96 -13.08
CA GLN A 121 3.25 -21.82 -13.85
C GLN A 121 4.06 -20.62 -13.36
N GLU A 122 5.37 -20.78 -13.30
CA GLU A 122 6.32 -19.67 -13.16
C GLU A 122 7.05 -19.46 -14.48
N ILE A 123 7.03 -18.24 -14.98
CA ILE A 123 7.57 -17.87 -16.29
C ILE A 123 8.57 -16.74 -16.09
N ASP A 124 9.83 -16.99 -16.42
CA ASP A 124 10.83 -15.93 -16.53
C ASP A 124 10.63 -15.17 -17.84
N ILE A 125 10.52 -13.85 -17.74
CA ILE A 125 10.52 -12.91 -18.87
C ILE A 125 11.91 -12.28 -18.90
N LEU A 126 12.72 -12.67 -19.88
CA LEU A 126 14.08 -12.19 -20.07
C LEU A 126 14.04 -10.96 -20.98
N LEU A 127 14.41 -9.78 -20.47
CA LEU A 127 14.27 -8.53 -21.23
C LEU A 127 15.30 -8.40 -22.36
N ALA A 128 16.49 -8.97 -22.15
CA ALA A 128 17.58 -8.99 -23.13
C ALA A 128 17.75 -10.36 -23.84
N GLY A 129 16.89 -11.33 -23.55
CA GLY A 129 16.98 -12.70 -24.06
C GLY A 129 18.06 -13.55 -23.39
N ASP A 130 18.78 -12.98 -22.42
CA ASP A 130 19.87 -13.60 -21.68
C ASP A 130 19.44 -13.89 -20.23
N PRO A 131 19.51 -15.15 -19.74
CA PRO A 131 19.19 -15.51 -18.36
C PRO A 131 20.04 -14.81 -17.29
N SER A 132 21.22 -14.30 -17.65
CA SER A 132 22.09 -13.54 -16.75
C SER A 132 21.75 -12.05 -16.69
N GLY A 133 20.90 -11.56 -17.61
CA GLY A 133 20.49 -10.18 -17.71
C GLY A 133 19.23 -9.83 -16.89
N PRO A 134 18.69 -8.61 -17.07
CA PRO A 134 17.47 -8.19 -16.42
C PRO A 134 16.30 -9.11 -16.78
N GLN A 135 15.61 -9.60 -15.76
CA GLN A 135 14.48 -10.50 -15.88
C GLN A 135 13.41 -10.22 -14.83
N MET A 136 12.19 -10.63 -15.12
CA MET A 136 11.07 -10.62 -14.19
C MET A 136 10.34 -11.96 -14.23
N ARG A 137 9.89 -12.45 -13.08
CA ARG A 137 9.17 -13.72 -12.98
C ARG A 137 7.67 -13.49 -12.82
N MET A 138 6.91 -13.94 -13.81
CA MET A 138 5.46 -13.96 -13.76
C MET A 138 4.97 -15.26 -13.13
N LEU A 139 4.11 -15.15 -12.12
CA LEU A 139 3.36 -16.26 -11.56
C LEU A 139 1.97 -16.30 -12.21
N LEU A 140 1.63 -17.45 -12.80
CA LEU A 140 0.35 -17.66 -13.47
C LEU A 140 -0.39 -18.82 -12.82
N TYR A 141 -1.62 -18.58 -12.39
CA TYR A 141 -2.59 -19.64 -12.11
C TYR A 141 -3.64 -19.63 -13.23
N ARG A 142 -3.84 -20.79 -13.85
CA ARG A 142 -4.94 -21.00 -14.80
C ARG A 142 -5.84 -22.13 -14.30
N PRO A 143 -7.17 -22.09 -14.57
CA PRO A 143 -8.04 -23.21 -14.25
C PRO A 143 -7.54 -24.53 -14.86
N ALA A 144 -7.68 -25.64 -14.13
CA ALA A 144 -7.27 -26.97 -14.59
C ALA A 144 -8.09 -27.46 -15.79
N ARG A 145 -9.34 -26.98 -15.92
CA ARG A 145 -10.21 -27.30 -17.06
C ARG A 145 -9.62 -26.79 -18.38
N ALA A 146 -9.78 -27.58 -19.44
CA ALA A 146 -9.35 -27.23 -20.78
C ALA A 146 -10.04 -25.96 -21.30
N GLY A 147 -9.37 -25.27 -22.22
CA GLY A 147 -9.86 -24.07 -22.89
C GLY A 147 -9.09 -22.79 -22.54
N LYS A 148 -9.44 -21.71 -23.22
CA LYS A 148 -8.92 -20.36 -22.95
C LYS A 148 -9.80 -19.72 -21.90
N HIS A 149 -9.17 -19.08 -20.92
CA HIS A 149 -9.85 -18.38 -19.83
C HIS A 149 -9.44 -16.90 -19.84
N PRO A 150 -10.34 -15.98 -19.46
CA PRO A 150 -9.93 -14.62 -19.16
C PRO A 150 -8.90 -14.62 -18.02
N ALA A 151 -8.01 -13.63 -18.01
CA ALA A 151 -6.96 -13.52 -17.02
C ALA A 151 -6.97 -12.12 -16.38
N PHE A 152 -6.59 -12.08 -15.11
CA PHE A 152 -6.26 -10.85 -14.39
C PHE A 152 -4.75 -10.76 -14.25
N LEU A 153 -4.20 -9.56 -14.44
CA LEU A 153 -2.77 -9.29 -14.31
C LEU A 153 -2.56 -8.12 -13.37
N GLY A 154 -1.63 -8.28 -12.43
CA GLY A 154 -1.27 -7.24 -11.46
C GLY A 154 0.19 -7.39 -11.03
N LEU A 155 0.77 -6.28 -10.60
CA LEU A 155 2.05 -6.27 -9.91
C LEU A 155 1.82 -6.54 -8.41
N ASN A 156 2.81 -7.12 -7.74
CA ASN A 156 2.81 -7.30 -6.29
C ASN A 156 4.01 -6.57 -5.66
N PHE A 157 3.93 -6.31 -4.35
CA PHE A 157 4.95 -5.55 -3.62
C PHE A 157 6.08 -6.41 -3.06
N SER A 158 5.81 -7.67 -2.71
CA SER A 158 6.72 -8.51 -1.92
C SER A 158 7.21 -9.76 -2.65
N GLY A 159 6.95 -9.87 -3.96
CA GLY A 159 7.23 -11.06 -4.74
C GLY A 159 6.09 -12.07 -4.73
N ASN A 160 6.32 -13.21 -5.39
CA ASN A 160 5.30 -14.21 -5.71
C ASN A 160 5.03 -15.24 -4.59
N HIS A 161 5.68 -15.12 -3.42
CA HIS A 161 5.74 -16.16 -2.38
C HIS A 161 4.92 -15.81 -1.14
#